data_AF-A0A5Y1M422-F1
#
_entry.id   AF-A0A5Y1M422-F1
#
_cell.length_a   1.000
_cell.length_b   1.000
_cell.length_c   1.000
_cell.angle_alpha   90.00
_cell.angle_beta   90.00
_cell.angle_gamma   90.00
#
_symmetry.space_group_name_H-M   'P 1'
#
loop_
_entity.id
_entity.type
_entity.pdbx_description
1 polymer ?
#
loop_
_entity_poly.entity_id
_entity_poly.type
_entity_poly.pdbx_seq_one_letter_code
_entity_poly.pdbx_strand_id
1 'polypeptide(L)'
;MSESKNIPHVTTTPKPFGVNVEWKWPEGQMWFSSLELQYLREDGRLEKERIFWPMTSLMISGLKAGERLQVRLRPVAFDGSARDWRASDWIEGVSSVDAGGIVEALQVDIRSSATFAALRGDEGISPEEVRDAAAYIKRTRLAKKLRKSLEEISPFAVKDGQAFIKNAFIGDGVASANYSVKMGVDHNGTQHAAGMPLGVEEGKSQVKFLAEKFAVAAKTQNALEAALQKVIQKVVDDAFQKALRPGGMLWNKRGGY
;
A
#
# COMPACT_ATOMS: atom_id res chain seq x y z
N MET A 1 -73.13 -20.49 -43.44
CA MET A 1 -72.74 -20.22 -42.04
C MET A 1 -71.53 -21.08 -41.76
N SER A 2 -70.32 -20.52 -41.66
CA SER A 2 -69.15 -21.32 -41.30
C SER A 2 -69.20 -21.59 -39.79
N GLU A 3 -69.23 -22.86 -39.42
CA GLU A 3 -68.94 -23.24 -38.05
C GLU A 3 -67.55 -22.71 -37.70
N SER A 4 -67.51 -21.73 -36.80
CA SER A 4 -66.28 -21.23 -36.20
C SER A 4 -65.61 -22.38 -35.45
N LYS A 5 -64.63 -23.03 -36.11
CA LYS A 5 -63.85 -24.14 -35.57
C LYS A 5 -63.18 -23.72 -34.27
N ASN A 6 -63.59 -24.33 -33.15
CA ASN A 6 -62.84 -24.25 -31.90
C ASN A 6 -61.46 -24.90 -32.09
N ILE A 7 -60.46 -24.47 -31.33
CA ILE A 7 -59.15 -25.11 -31.32
C ILE A 7 -59.30 -26.45 -30.59
N PRO A 8 -59.12 -27.58 -31.28
CA PRO A 8 -59.19 -28.87 -30.63
C PRO A 8 -57.88 -29.04 -29.86
N HIS A 9 -57.94 -29.08 -28.54
CA HIS A 9 -56.82 -29.31 -27.63
C HIS A 9 -55.95 -28.07 -27.37
N VAL A 10 -56.28 -27.37 -26.29
CA VAL A 10 -55.39 -26.47 -25.58
C VAL A 10 -55.11 -27.08 -24.21
N THR A 11 -53.84 -27.19 -23.85
CA THR A 11 -53.41 -27.79 -22.58
C THR A 11 -52.47 -26.82 -21.86
N THR A 12 -52.63 -26.69 -20.56
CA THR A 12 -51.74 -25.93 -19.68
C THR A 12 -50.91 -26.89 -18.84
N THR A 13 -49.59 -26.75 -18.91
CA THR A 13 -48.65 -27.53 -18.10
C THR A 13 -47.95 -26.62 -17.10
N PRO A 14 -48.02 -26.90 -15.79
CA PRO A 14 -47.28 -26.16 -14.77
C PRO A 14 -45.78 -26.19 -15.01
N LYS A 15 -45.13 -25.02 -14.93
CA LYS A 15 -43.67 -24.90 -14.96
C LYS A 15 -43.22 -23.97 -13.82
N PRO A 16 -41.98 -24.09 -13.33
CA PRO A 16 -41.46 -23.10 -12.41
C PRO A 16 -41.57 -21.70 -13.01
N PHE A 17 -42.11 -20.75 -12.23
CA PHE A 17 -42.32 -19.35 -12.61
C PHE A 17 -43.19 -19.10 -13.86
N GLY A 18 -44.02 -20.08 -14.25
CA GLY A 18 -44.88 -19.90 -15.42
C GLY A 18 -45.81 -21.07 -15.73
N VAL A 19 -46.55 -20.93 -16.82
CA VAL A 19 -47.43 -21.96 -17.37
C VAL A 19 -47.08 -22.12 -18.84
N ASN A 20 -46.78 -23.35 -19.25
CA ASN A 20 -46.62 -23.66 -20.67
C ASN A 20 -48.01 -23.95 -21.25
N VAL A 21 -48.42 -23.18 -22.26
CA VAL A 21 -49.68 -23.36 -22.98
C VAL A 21 -49.35 -24.03 -24.30
N GLU A 22 -49.94 -25.17 -24.57
CA GLU A 22 -49.73 -25.94 -25.79
C GLU A 22 -51.06 -26.10 -26.53
N TRP A 23 -51.02 -26.06 -27.85
CA TRP A 23 -52.20 -26.22 -28.69
C TRP A 23 -51.92 -27.01 -29.96
N LYS A 24 -52.99 -27.59 -30.53
CA LYS A 24 -52.97 -28.13 -31.88
C LYS A 24 -53.69 -27.18 -32.83
N TRP A 25 -53.03 -26.85 -33.93
CA TRP A 25 -53.66 -26.09 -35.00
C TRP A 25 -54.82 -26.88 -35.60
N PRO A 26 -55.93 -26.21 -35.98
CA PRO A 26 -56.98 -26.84 -36.77
C PRO A 26 -56.42 -27.45 -38.08
N GLU A 27 -57.17 -28.35 -38.71
CA GLU A 27 -56.76 -28.87 -40.03
C GLU A 27 -56.81 -27.77 -41.10
N GLY A 28 -55.88 -27.84 -42.06
CA GLY A 28 -55.78 -26.92 -43.20
C GLY A 28 -55.18 -25.55 -42.88
N GLN A 29 -54.51 -25.39 -41.72
CA GLN A 29 -53.79 -24.15 -41.40
C GLN A 29 -52.53 -24.01 -42.24
N MET A 30 -52.20 -22.77 -42.56
CA MET A 30 -51.08 -22.40 -43.43
C MET A 30 -50.33 -21.20 -42.84
N TRP A 31 -49.22 -20.80 -43.45
CA TRP A 31 -48.35 -19.69 -43.02
C TRP A 31 -49.02 -18.34 -42.68
N PHE A 32 -50.21 -18.02 -43.19
CA PHE A 32 -50.98 -16.81 -42.82
C PHE A 32 -51.93 -17.02 -41.64
N SER A 33 -52.00 -18.23 -41.09
CA SER A 33 -52.89 -18.58 -39.98
C SER A 33 -52.35 -18.01 -38.68
N SER A 34 -53.26 -17.50 -37.86
CA SER A 34 -52.89 -16.91 -36.58
C SER A 34 -53.96 -17.12 -35.51
N LEU A 35 -53.51 -17.15 -34.25
CA LEU A 35 -54.35 -17.30 -33.07
C LEU A 35 -54.24 -16.03 -32.23
N GLU A 36 -55.34 -15.68 -31.58
CA GLU A 36 -55.32 -14.73 -30.48
C GLU A 36 -55.33 -15.51 -29.17
N LEU A 37 -54.25 -15.36 -28.41
CA LEU A 37 -54.14 -15.83 -27.04
C LEU A 37 -54.49 -14.66 -26.12
N GLN A 38 -55.33 -14.90 -25.12
CA GLN A 38 -55.52 -13.98 -24.01
C GLN A 38 -55.31 -14.72 -22.70
N TYR A 39 -54.71 -14.04 -21.73
CA TYR A 39 -54.58 -14.57 -20.38
C TYR A 39 -54.86 -13.51 -19.34
N LEU A 40 -55.58 -13.92 -18.30
CA LEU A 40 -55.95 -13.10 -17.15
C LEU A 40 -55.13 -13.56 -15.96
N ARG A 41 -54.29 -12.66 -15.44
CA ARG A 41 -53.50 -12.90 -14.23
C ARG A 41 -54.37 -12.75 -12.98
N GLU A 42 -53.88 -13.30 -11.86
CA GLU A 42 -54.56 -13.21 -10.56
C GLU A 42 -54.79 -11.77 -10.09
N ASP A 43 -53.91 -10.85 -10.48
CA ASP A 43 -54.04 -9.40 -10.20
C ASP A 43 -55.10 -8.67 -11.06
N GLY A 44 -55.79 -9.40 -11.94
CA GLY A 44 -56.80 -8.87 -12.84
C GLY A 44 -56.25 -8.32 -14.16
N ARG A 45 -54.93 -8.35 -14.39
CA ARG A 45 -54.34 -7.89 -15.65
C ARG A 45 -54.65 -8.87 -16.79
N LEU A 46 -55.34 -8.37 -17.81
CA LEU A 46 -55.59 -9.08 -19.06
C LEU A 46 -54.51 -8.76 -20.08
N GLU A 47 -53.81 -9.79 -20.54
CA GLU A 47 -52.80 -9.69 -21.60
C GLU A 47 -53.27 -10.41 -22.85
N LYS A 48 -52.80 -9.93 -24.00
CA LYS A 48 -53.19 -10.43 -25.32
C LYS A 48 -51.96 -10.60 -26.19
N GLU A 49 -51.90 -11.73 -26.88
CA GLU A 49 -50.82 -12.06 -27.79
C GLU A 49 -51.35 -12.61 -29.11
N ARG A 50 -50.65 -12.30 -30.19
CA ARG A 50 -50.94 -12.79 -31.53
C ARG A 50 -49.89 -13.83 -31.91
N ILE A 51 -50.34 -15.06 -32.11
CA ILE A 51 -49.46 -16.19 -32.39
C ILE A 51 -49.62 -16.61 -33.84
N PHE A 52 -48.50 -16.75 -34.55
CA PHE A 52 -48.48 -17.14 -35.96
C PHE A 52 -48.07 -18.61 -36.10
N TRP A 53 -48.65 -19.29 -37.08
CA TRP A 53 -48.20 -20.62 -37.47
C TRP A 53 -46.70 -20.59 -37.83
N PRO A 54 -45.87 -21.58 -37.46
CA PRO A 54 -46.23 -22.91 -36.93
C PRO A 54 -46.16 -23.06 -35.41
N MET A 55 -46.04 -21.97 -34.63
CA MET A 55 -45.89 -22.11 -33.17
C MET A 55 -47.04 -22.91 -32.56
N THR A 56 -46.72 -23.89 -31.72
CA THR A 56 -47.70 -24.78 -31.04
C THR A 56 -47.63 -24.67 -29.51
N SER A 57 -46.74 -23.84 -28.98
CA SER A 57 -46.63 -23.61 -27.55
C SER A 57 -46.15 -22.19 -27.22
N LEU A 58 -46.53 -21.72 -26.04
CA LEU A 58 -46.09 -20.44 -25.47
C LEU A 58 -45.91 -20.62 -23.95
N MET A 59 -44.76 -20.20 -23.44
CA MET A 59 -44.51 -20.14 -22.00
C MET A 59 -44.93 -18.78 -21.44
N ILE A 60 -46.03 -18.73 -20.70
CA ILE A 60 -46.42 -17.55 -19.94
C ILE A 60 -45.54 -17.51 -18.69
N SER A 61 -44.63 -16.54 -18.63
CA SER A 61 -43.63 -16.41 -17.58
C SER A 61 -43.94 -15.28 -16.58
N GLY A 62 -43.09 -15.18 -15.54
CA GLY A 62 -43.16 -14.13 -14.53
C GLY A 62 -44.23 -14.36 -13.46
N LEU A 63 -44.65 -15.62 -13.27
CA LEU A 63 -45.60 -16.00 -12.23
C LEU A 63 -44.87 -16.34 -10.92
N LYS A 64 -45.49 -16.04 -9.78
CA LYS A 64 -45.06 -16.59 -8.49
C LYS A 64 -45.35 -18.08 -8.45
N ALA A 65 -44.67 -18.82 -7.56
CA ALA A 65 -44.93 -20.24 -7.37
C ALA A 65 -46.39 -20.49 -6.91
N GLY A 66 -47.11 -21.36 -7.61
CA GLY A 66 -48.53 -21.67 -7.35
C GLY A 66 -49.52 -20.59 -7.80
N GLU A 67 -49.06 -19.50 -8.43
CA GLU A 67 -49.93 -18.45 -8.96
C GLU A 67 -50.82 -19.02 -10.07
N ARG A 68 -52.11 -18.66 -10.02
CA ARG A 68 -53.12 -19.08 -10.98
C ARG A 68 -53.36 -18.00 -12.03
N LEU A 69 -53.70 -18.45 -13.23
CA LEU A 69 -54.16 -17.59 -14.30
C LEU A 69 -55.21 -18.31 -15.13
N GLN A 70 -55.96 -17.55 -15.92
CA GLN A 70 -56.86 -18.10 -16.91
C GLN A 70 -56.30 -17.82 -18.30
N VAL A 71 -56.33 -18.80 -19.20
CA VAL A 71 -55.90 -18.68 -20.59
C VAL A 71 -57.07 -18.99 -21.51
N ARG A 72 -57.17 -18.30 -22.63
CA ARG A 72 -58.06 -18.64 -23.73
C ARG A 72 -57.38 -18.39 -25.05
N LEU A 73 -57.75 -19.19 -26.06
CA LEU A 73 -57.13 -19.16 -27.38
C LEU A 73 -58.21 -19.32 -28.44
N ARG A 74 -58.17 -18.50 -29.49
CA ARG A 74 -59.08 -18.62 -30.64
C ARG A 74 -58.36 -18.40 -31.97
N PRO A 75 -58.80 -19.04 -33.06
CA PRO A 75 -58.33 -18.70 -34.39
C PRO A 75 -58.82 -17.33 -34.79
N VAL A 76 -58.03 -16.62 -35.58
CA VAL A 76 -58.41 -15.34 -36.15
C VAL A 76 -58.11 -15.35 -37.64
N ALA A 77 -59.09 -14.90 -38.42
CA ALA A 77 -59.01 -14.83 -39.86
C ALA A 77 -57.98 -13.77 -40.31
N PHE A 78 -57.63 -13.83 -41.59
CA PHE A 78 -56.65 -12.92 -42.20
C PHE A 78 -57.08 -11.44 -42.11
N ASP A 79 -58.38 -11.18 -42.22
CA ASP A 79 -58.96 -9.83 -42.09
C ASP A 79 -59.05 -9.34 -40.62
N GLY A 80 -58.56 -10.14 -39.66
CA GLY A 80 -58.60 -9.83 -38.24
C GLY A 80 -59.91 -10.21 -37.55
N SER A 81 -60.90 -10.74 -38.27
CA SER A 81 -62.17 -11.17 -37.69
C SER A 81 -62.02 -12.50 -36.90
N ALA A 82 -62.76 -12.62 -35.81
CA ALA A 82 -62.76 -13.80 -34.96
C ALA A 82 -64.13 -14.00 -34.31
N ARG A 83 -64.45 -15.25 -33.94
CA ARG A 83 -65.63 -15.57 -33.13
C ARG A 83 -65.55 -14.82 -31.79
N ASP A 84 -66.67 -14.30 -31.31
CA ASP A 84 -66.80 -13.73 -29.95
C ASP A 84 -66.42 -14.73 -28.86
N TRP A 85 -65.72 -14.23 -27.84
CA TRP A 85 -65.34 -15.05 -26.69
C TRP A 85 -66.57 -15.54 -25.91
N ARG A 86 -66.53 -16.79 -25.48
CA ARG A 86 -67.48 -17.40 -24.54
C ARG A 86 -66.82 -17.51 -23.18
N ALA A 87 -67.65 -17.51 -22.13
CA ALA A 87 -67.17 -17.77 -20.76
C ALA A 87 -66.47 -19.14 -20.65
N SER A 88 -66.93 -20.13 -21.42
CA SER A 88 -66.35 -21.48 -21.48
C SER A 88 -65.00 -21.57 -22.21
N ASP A 89 -64.52 -20.49 -22.83
CA ASP A 89 -63.23 -20.50 -23.55
C ASP A 89 -62.03 -20.37 -22.59
N TRP A 90 -62.27 -20.00 -21.33
CA TRP A 90 -61.24 -19.91 -20.30
C TRP A 90 -60.81 -21.29 -19.80
N ILE A 91 -59.50 -21.46 -19.68
CA ILE A 91 -58.82 -22.65 -19.20
C ILE A 91 -57.91 -22.22 -18.06
N GLU A 92 -57.98 -22.92 -16.94
CA GLU A 92 -57.14 -22.64 -15.78
C GLU A 92 -55.69 -23.08 -16.03
N GLY A 93 -54.74 -22.23 -15.67
CA GLY A 93 -53.32 -22.54 -15.58
C GLY A 93 -52.80 -22.23 -14.19
N VAL A 94 -51.89 -23.05 -13.69
CA VAL A 94 -51.22 -22.84 -12.40
C VAL A 94 -49.72 -23.04 -12.58
N SER A 95 -48.91 -22.12 -12.05
CA SER A 95 -47.46 -22.30 -12.06
C SER A 95 -47.04 -23.40 -11.09
N SER A 96 -45.90 -24.03 -11.34
CA SER A 96 -45.39 -25.08 -10.46
C SER A 96 -44.95 -24.50 -9.11
N VAL A 97 -45.33 -25.17 -8.03
CA VAL A 97 -44.70 -25.01 -6.69
C VAL A 97 -43.49 -25.92 -6.53
N ASP A 98 -43.34 -26.91 -7.40
CA ASP A 98 -42.18 -27.79 -7.43
C ASP A 98 -41.02 -27.08 -8.13
N ALA A 99 -39.97 -26.84 -7.34
CA ALA A 99 -38.70 -26.27 -7.79
C ALA A 99 -37.61 -27.33 -7.95
N GLY A 100 -37.91 -28.62 -7.76
CA GLY A 100 -36.96 -29.73 -7.75
C GLY A 100 -36.04 -29.74 -8.97
N GLY A 101 -36.61 -29.60 -10.18
CA GLY A 101 -35.81 -29.55 -11.41
C GLY A 101 -34.82 -28.38 -11.48
N ILE A 102 -35.17 -27.21 -10.93
CA ILE A 102 -34.24 -26.06 -10.85
C ILE A 102 -33.16 -26.33 -9.80
N VAL A 103 -33.55 -26.85 -8.64
CA VAL A 103 -32.63 -27.16 -7.55
C VAL A 103 -31.61 -28.21 -7.98
N GLU A 104 -32.04 -29.24 -8.69
CA GLU A 104 -31.16 -30.28 -9.25
C GLU A 104 -30.19 -29.69 -10.29
N ALA A 105 -30.68 -28.87 -11.22
CA ALA A 105 -29.82 -28.23 -12.21
C ALA A 105 -28.75 -27.33 -11.56
N LEU A 106 -29.16 -26.48 -10.61
CA LEU A 106 -28.22 -25.64 -9.85
C LEU A 106 -27.22 -26.48 -9.05
N GLN A 107 -27.67 -27.60 -8.48
CA GLN A 107 -26.79 -28.50 -7.77
C GLN A 107 -25.75 -29.11 -8.72
N VAL A 108 -26.15 -29.55 -9.91
CA VAL A 108 -25.22 -30.06 -10.93
C VAL A 108 -24.22 -28.99 -11.35
N ASP A 109 -24.69 -27.77 -11.62
CA ASP A 109 -23.83 -26.65 -12.03
C ASP A 109 -22.81 -26.28 -10.95
N ILE A 110 -23.26 -26.16 -9.70
CA ILE A 110 -22.35 -25.90 -8.57
C ILE A 110 -21.31 -27.02 -8.45
N ARG A 111 -21.76 -28.27 -8.48
CA ARG A 111 -20.88 -29.44 -8.30
C ARG A 111 -19.89 -29.64 -9.43
N SER A 112 -20.22 -29.21 -10.64
CA SER A 112 -19.35 -29.31 -11.82
C SER A 112 -18.42 -28.11 -11.98
N SER A 113 -18.60 -27.04 -11.19
CA SER A 113 -17.73 -25.86 -11.28
C SER A 113 -16.30 -26.13 -10.79
N ALA A 114 -15.33 -25.56 -11.50
CA ALA A 114 -13.91 -25.68 -11.16
C ALA A 114 -13.58 -25.12 -9.76
N THR A 115 -14.23 -24.02 -9.37
CA THR A 115 -14.08 -23.43 -8.02
C THR A 115 -14.55 -24.40 -6.94
N PHE A 116 -15.70 -25.05 -7.16
CA PHE A 116 -16.22 -26.00 -6.19
C PHE A 116 -15.36 -27.28 -6.14
N ALA A 117 -14.83 -27.74 -7.28
CA ALA A 117 -13.87 -28.85 -7.33
C ALA A 117 -12.60 -28.55 -6.50
N ALA A 118 -12.04 -27.34 -6.64
CA ALA A 118 -10.88 -26.88 -5.87
C ALA A 118 -11.13 -26.76 -4.36
N LEU A 119 -12.39 -26.71 -3.92
CA LEU A 119 -12.78 -26.64 -2.51
C LEU A 119 -13.15 -28.00 -1.90
N ARG A 120 -13.47 -29.02 -2.71
CA ARG A 120 -14.06 -30.29 -2.21
C ARG A 120 -13.05 -31.44 -2.00
N GLY A 121 -11.96 -31.50 -2.77
CA GLY A 121 -11.14 -32.72 -2.89
C GLY A 121 -10.00 -32.86 -1.88
N ASP A 122 -9.44 -34.07 -1.79
CA ASP A 122 -8.15 -34.39 -1.15
C ASP A 122 -6.95 -33.64 -1.81
N GLU A 123 -7.11 -33.15 -3.04
CA GLU A 123 -6.21 -32.20 -3.74
C GLU A 123 -6.75 -30.74 -3.75
N GLY A 124 -7.91 -30.51 -3.13
CA GLY A 124 -8.48 -29.19 -2.93
C GLY A 124 -7.84 -28.49 -1.73
N ILE A 125 -8.14 -27.20 -1.55
CA ILE A 125 -7.65 -26.46 -0.40
C ILE A 125 -8.33 -27.01 0.85
N SER A 126 -7.56 -27.68 1.70
CA SER A 126 -8.06 -28.27 2.93
C SER A 126 -8.59 -27.21 3.90
N PRO A 127 -9.51 -27.56 4.82
CA PRO A 127 -9.97 -26.62 5.85
C PRO A 127 -8.83 -26.03 6.70
N GLU A 128 -7.77 -26.80 6.92
CA GLU A 128 -6.53 -26.37 7.59
C GLU A 128 -5.84 -25.26 6.77
N GLU A 129 -5.64 -25.45 5.47
CA GLU A 129 -5.01 -24.43 4.60
C GLU A 129 -5.84 -23.15 4.49
N VAL A 130 -7.18 -23.26 4.46
CA VAL A 130 -8.06 -22.08 4.52
C VAL A 130 -7.89 -21.35 5.85
N ARG A 131 -7.82 -22.09 6.97
CA ARG A 131 -7.60 -21.52 8.31
C ARG A 131 -6.25 -20.82 8.39
N ASP A 132 -5.21 -21.43 7.84
CA ASP A 132 -3.85 -20.90 7.85
C ASP A 132 -3.72 -19.67 6.95
N ALA A 133 -4.33 -19.69 5.75
CA ALA A 133 -4.42 -18.52 4.89
C ALA A 133 -5.16 -17.36 5.59
N ALA A 134 -6.27 -17.64 6.28
CA ALA A 134 -7.00 -16.63 7.05
C ALA A 134 -6.16 -16.08 8.22
N ALA A 135 -5.41 -16.93 8.92
CA ALA A 135 -4.50 -16.53 9.99
C ALA A 135 -3.34 -15.67 9.46
N TYR A 136 -2.76 -16.04 8.32
CA TYR A 136 -1.73 -15.27 7.63
C TYR A 136 -2.25 -13.89 7.24
N ILE A 137 -3.42 -13.80 6.61
CA ILE A 137 -4.04 -12.52 6.24
C ILE A 137 -4.22 -11.62 7.47
N LYS A 138 -4.69 -12.18 8.60
CA LYS A 138 -4.83 -11.43 9.87
C LYS A 138 -3.48 -10.91 10.36
N ARG A 139 -2.45 -11.77 10.41
CA ARG A 139 -1.08 -11.39 10.82
C ARG A 139 -0.51 -10.29 9.94
N THR A 140 -0.64 -10.41 8.62
CA THR A 140 -0.16 -9.43 7.65
C THR A 140 -0.88 -8.07 7.82
N ARG A 141 -2.19 -8.08 8.05
CA ARG A 141 -2.96 -6.85 8.35
C ARG A 141 -2.50 -6.21 9.66
N LEU A 142 -2.26 -7.00 10.70
CA LEU A 142 -1.78 -6.50 11.99
C LEU A 142 -0.38 -5.90 11.86
N ALA A 143 0.55 -6.60 11.19
CA ALA A 143 1.91 -6.12 10.96
C ALA A 143 1.92 -4.81 10.17
N LYS A 144 1.07 -4.70 9.14
CA LYS A 144 0.92 -3.45 8.36
C LYS A 144 0.41 -2.29 9.22
N LYS A 145 -0.58 -2.55 10.09
CA LYS A 145 -1.07 -1.54 11.07
C LYS A 145 0.04 -1.13 12.03
N LEU A 146 0.75 -2.09 12.62
CA LEU A 146 1.85 -1.84 13.55
C LEU A 146 2.95 -0.99 12.90
N ARG A 147 3.36 -1.34 11.67
CA ARG A 147 4.37 -0.59 10.91
C ARG A 147 3.95 0.86 10.70
N LYS A 148 2.70 1.08 10.27
CA LYS A 148 2.15 2.42 10.09
C LYS A 148 2.13 3.21 11.40
N SER A 149 1.65 2.60 12.50
CA SER A 149 1.68 3.24 13.81
C SER A 149 3.10 3.56 14.27
N LEU A 150 4.08 2.68 13.98
CA LEU A 150 5.47 2.93 14.31
C LEU A 150 6.07 4.08 13.49
N GLU A 151 5.76 4.18 12.20
CA GLU A 151 6.17 5.31 11.34
C GLU A 151 5.58 6.66 11.83
N GLU A 152 4.34 6.64 12.31
CA GLU A 152 3.65 7.81 12.87
C GLU A 152 4.32 8.29 14.17
N ILE A 153 4.63 7.38 15.11
CA ILE A 153 5.23 7.73 16.40
C ILE A 153 6.76 7.82 16.39
N SER A 154 7.43 7.27 15.37
CA SER A 154 8.89 7.19 15.34
C SER A 154 9.51 8.59 15.31
N PRO A 155 10.42 8.90 16.25
CA PRO A 155 11.20 10.13 16.21
C PRO A 155 12.26 10.09 15.10
N PHE A 156 12.51 8.92 14.51
CA PHE A 156 13.47 8.69 13.44
C PHE A 156 12.76 8.40 12.10
N ALA A 157 13.24 8.96 11.00
CA ALA A 157 12.84 8.60 9.64
C ALA A 157 14.09 8.31 8.81
N VAL A 158 14.08 7.30 7.94
CA VAL A 158 15.22 7.01 7.04
C VAL A 158 14.80 7.31 5.61
N LYS A 159 15.57 8.16 4.92
CA LYS A 159 15.36 8.49 3.51
C LYS A 159 16.72 8.55 2.81
N ASP A 160 16.83 7.86 1.68
CA ASP A 160 18.06 7.81 0.84
C ASP A 160 19.33 7.41 1.61
N GLY A 161 19.20 6.49 2.58
CA GLY A 161 20.31 6.02 3.42
C GLY A 161 20.69 6.96 4.57
N GLN A 162 19.97 8.06 4.77
CA GLN A 162 20.19 9.03 5.85
C GLN A 162 19.09 8.93 6.91
N ALA A 163 19.47 8.96 8.19
CA ALA A 163 18.53 8.99 9.32
C ALA A 163 18.23 10.44 9.74
N PHE A 164 16.95 10.78 9.80
CA PHE A 164 16.40 12.09 10.18
C PHE A 164 15.74 11.97 11.55
N ILE A 165 16.02 12.90 12.46
CA ILE A 165 15.38 12.98 13.77
C ILE A 165 14.37 14.14 13.73
N LYS A 166 13.08 13.87 13.94
CA LYS A 166 12.02 14.88 13.79
C LYS A 166 12.10 15.98 14.86
N ASN A 167 12.45 15.62 16.10
CA ASN A 167 12.66 16.54 17.22
C ASN A 167 13.74 15.95 18.13
N ALA A 168 14.86 16.65 18.32
CA ALA A 168 15.94 16.23 19.21
C ALA A 168 16.26 17.37 20.19
N PHE A 169 16.23 17.07 21.49
CA PHE A 169 16.86 17.91 22.51
C PHE A 169 18.33 17.51 22.60
N ILE A 170 19.24 18.44 22.36
CA ILE A 170 20.68 18.20 22.45
C ILE A 170 21.23 19.24 23.44
N GLY A 171 21.37 18.83 24.71
CA GLY A 171 21.67 19.74 25.82
C GLY A 171 20.50 20.64 26.19
N ASP A 172 20.79 21.84 26.64
CA ASP A 172 19.86 22.88 27.12
C ASP A 172 19.30 23.78 25.97
N GLY A 173 19.56 23.41 24.71
CA GLY A 173 19.00 24.07 23.52
C GLY A 173 18.22 23.11 22.61
N VAL A 174 17.10 23.60 22.04
CA VAL A 174 16.36 22.90 20.98
C VAL A 174 16.93 23.29 19.63
N ALA A 175 17.45 22.32 18.88
CA ALA A 175 17.87 22.55 17.50
C ALA A 175 16.64 22.50 16.56
N SER A 176 16.03 23.64 16.28
CA SER A 176 14.81 23.75 15.46
C SER A 176 15.02 24.28 14.03
N ALA A 177 16.27 24.43 13.60
CA ALA A 177 16.60 24.90 12.25
C ALA A 177 17.64 23.99 11.59
N ASN A 178 17.56 23.88 10.25
CA ASN A 178 18.43 23.05 9.42
C ASN A 178 19.90 23.54 9.49
N TYR A 179 20.62 23.18 10.54
CA TYR A 179 22.05 23.42 10.68
C TYR A 179 22.81 22.12 10.41
N SER A 180 23.73 22.15 9.44
CA SER A 180 24.70 21.06 9.27
C SER A 180 25.80 21.19 10.33
N VAL A 181 25.69 20.44 11.43
CA VAL A 181 26.78 20.31 12.40
C VAL A 181 27.72 19.20 11.92
N LYS A 182 28.94 19.53 11.49
CA LYS A 182 29.98 18.53 11.27
C LYS A 182 30.56 18.12 12.62
N MET A 183 30.02 17.07 13.23
CA MET A 183 30.56 16.50 14.46
C MET A 183 31.72 15.56 14.08
N GLY A 184 32.96 15.95 14.39
CA GLY A 184 34.11 15.07 14.23
C GLY A 184 34.00 13.92 15.25
N VAL A 185 33.92 12.68 14.76
CA VAL A 185 33.75 11.49 15.62
C VAL A 185 35.07 11.16 16.30
N ASP A 186 35.08 11.23 17.62
CA ASP A 186 36.13 10.81 18.53
C ASP A 186 35.99 9.30 18.82
N HIS A 187 36.61 8.46 17.99
CA HIS A 187 36.97 7.12 18.46
C HIS A 187 38.29 7.25 19.22
N ASN A 188 38.27 6.98 20.52
CA ASN A 188 39.50 6.89 21.33
C ASN A 188 40.24 8.24 21.49
N GLY A 189 39.52 9.36 21.57
CA GLY A 189 40.06 10.66 21.99
C GLY A 189 40.90 11.46 20.99
N THR A 190 40.98 11.06 19.70
CA THR A 190 41.73 11.84 18.68
C THR A 190 40.78 12.57 17.73
N GLN A 191 40.72 13.91 17.84
CA GLN A 191 40.07 14.77 16.85
C GLN A 191 40.94 14.87 15.59
N HIS A 192 40.46 14.33 14.48
CA HIS A 192 41.02 14.64 13.16
C HIS A 192 40.34 15.89 12.59
N ALA A 193 40.72 17.06 13.12
CA ALA A 193 40.60 18.28 12.35
C ALA A 193 41.68 18.23 11.27
N ALA A 194 41.29 18.37 10.00
CA ALA A 194 42.27 18.68 8.95
C ALA A 194 42.88 20.05 9.27
N GLY A 195 44.01 20.04 9.99
CA GLY A 195 44.85 21.18 10.32
C GLY A 195 44.72 21.72 11.76
N MET A 196 45.46 21.10 12.70
CA MET A 196 45.83 21.56 14.06
C MET A 196 44.81 21.37 15.21
N PRO A 197 45.09 20.47 16.18
CA PRO A 197 44.35 20.41 17.45
C PRO A 197 44.89 21.42 18.49
N LEU A 198 43.98 22.06 19.24
CA LEU A 198 44.25 22.81 20.46
C LEU A 198 43.75 21.99 21.66
N GLY A 199 44.62 21.69 22.62
CA GLY A 199 44.26 21.05 23.89
C GLY A 199 44.87 21.80 25.07
N VAL A 200 44.14 21.83 26.19
CA VAL A 200 44.49 22.50 27.44
C VAL A 200 44.33 21.51 28.58
N GLU A 201 45.31 21.42 29.49
CA GLU A 201 45.02 21.08 30.90
C GLU A 201 46.11 21.57 31.88
N GLU A 202 45.70 21.82 33.12
CA GLU A 202 46.37 22.57 34.19
C GLU A 202 46.64 24.07 33.92
N GLY A 203 45.79 24.71 33.12
CA GLY A 203 45.82 26.17 32.93
C GLY A 203 47.05 26.68 32.17
N LYS A 204 47.82 25.81 31.52
CA LYS A 204 48.81 26.21 30.51
C LYS A 204 48.65 25.36 29.26
N SER A 205 48.01 25.91 28.24
CA SER A 205 48.02 25.37 26.88
C SER A 205 49.48 25.20 26.42
N GLN A 206 49.91 23.97 26.12
CA GLN A 206 51.23 23.73 25.53
C GLN A 206 51.09 22.99 24.22
N VAL A 207 51.67 23.57 23.16
CA VAL A 207 51.80 22.93 21.85
C VAL A 207 53.00 21.99 21.90
N LYS A 208 52.77 20.68 21.79
CA LYS A 208 53.83 19.66 21.74
C LYS A 208 54.16 19.36 20.27
N PHE A 209 55.29 19.87 19.78
CA PHE A 209 55.82 19.48 18.49
C PHE A 209 56.53 18.13 18.63
N LEU A 210 55.95 17.05 18.10
CA LEU A 210 56.68 15.79 17.87
C LEU A 210 57.58 15.99 16.65
N ALA A 211 58.75 16.55 16.90
CA ALA A 211 59.74 16.73 15.86
C ALA A 211 60.66 15.51 15.81
N GLU A 212 60.37 14.59 14.90
CA GLU A 212 61.29 13.51 14.58
C GLU A 212 62.54 14.00 13.82
N LYS A 213 62.54 15.24 13.31
CA LYS A 213 63.72 15.91 12.73
C LYS A 213 63.69 17.43 12.95
N PHE A 214 63.97 17.89 14.17
CA PHE A 214 64.60 19.20 14.31
C PHE A 214 66.12 19.01 14.34
N ALA A 215 66.76 19.27 13.20
CA ALA A 215 68.18 19.51 13.16
C ALA A 215 68.45 20.89 13.80
N VAL A 216 69.02 20.90 15.02
CA VAL A 216 69.80 22.04 15.50
C VAL A 216 71.23 21.53 15.69
N ALA A 217 72.12 22.09 14.87
CA ALA A 217 73.50 21.67 14.71
C ALA A 217 74.29 21.75 16.03
N ALA A 218 75.13 20.76 16.27
CA ALA A 218 76.10 20.75 17.37
C ALA A 218 77.32 21.65 17.04
N LYS A 219 77.69 22.56 17.97
CA LYS A 219 79.06 22.81 18.51
C LYS A 219 79.17 24.11 19.35
N THR A 220 79.32 23.91 20.67
CA THR A 220 80.35 24.45 21.61
C THR A 220 81.02 25.84 21.46
N GLN A 221 81.35 26.44 22.63
CA GLN A 221 82.46 27.38 22.98
C GLN A 221 82.21 28.89 23.26
N ASN A 222 81.27 29.58 22.63
CA ASN A 222 81.32 31.07 22.67
C ASN A 222 80.91 31.77 24.00
N ALA A 223 80.07 31.15 24.84
CA ALA A 223 79.52 31.87 26.01
C ALA A 223 80.52 31.99 27.18
N LEU A 224 81.35 30.97 27.41
CA LEU A 224 82.32 30.97 28.51
C LEU A 224 83.52 31.88 28.20
N GLU A 225 83.95 31.92 26.93
CA GLU A 225 85.07 32.74 26.47
C GLU A 225 84.72 34.24 26.53
N ALA A 226 83.50 34.61 26.14
CA ALA A 226 82.99 35.98 26.26
C ALA A 226 82.89 36.44 27.73
N ALA A 227 82.56 35.53 28.65
CA ALA A 227 82.52 35.83 30.08
C ALA A 227 83.94 36.03 30.66
N LEU A 228 84.91 35.20 30.24
CA LEU A 228 86.29 35.27 30.73
C LEU A 228 87.01 36.54 30.24
N GLN A 229 86.84 36.93 28.96
CA GLN A 229 87.40 38.17 28.43
C GLN A 229 86.90 39.41 29.19
N LYS A 230 85.60 39.46 29.53
CA LYS A 230 85.04 40.57 30.31
C LYS A 230 85.66 40.70 31.70
N VAL A 231 85.93 39.58 32.37
CA VAL A 231 86.54 39.58 33.71
C VAL A 231 87.99 40.07 33.64
N ILE A 232 88.77 39.59 32.67
CA ILE A 232 90.17 40.01 32.50
C ILE A 232 90.25 41.52 32.21
N GLN A 233 89.43 42.02 31.28
CA GLN A 233 89.43 43.44 30.93
C GLN A 233 89.13 44.32 32.16
N LYS A 234 88.13 43.94 32.96
CA LYS A 234 87.74 44.69 34.16
C LYS A 234 88.87 44.76 35.20
N VAL A 235 89.58 43.65 35.44
CA VAL A 235 90.69 43.61 36.41
C VAL A 235 91.86 44.47 35.96
N VAL A 236 92.19 44.45 34.67
CA VAL A 236 93.25 45.28 34.08
C VAL A 236 92.90 46.76 34.19
N ASP A 237 91.68 47.14 33.82
CA ASP A 237 91.23 48.54 33.88
C ASP A 237 91.22 49.06 35.32
N ASP A 238 90.76 48.26 36.29
CA ASP A 238 90.80 48.62 37.72
C ASP A 238 92.23 48.78 38.24
N ALA A 239 93.15 47.92 37.80
CA ALA A 239 94.56 48.00 38.19
C ALA A 239 95.23 49.26 37.62
N PHE A 240 95.00 49.57 36.33
CA PHE A 240 95.51 50.80 35.71
C PHE A 240 94.91 52.05 36.36
N GLN A 241 93.59 52.07 36.60
CA GLN A 241 92.92 53.18 37.27
C GLN A 241 93.45 53.37 38.69
N LYS A 242 93.66 52.31 39.47
CA LYS A 242 94.26 52.42 40.81
C LYS A 242 95.71 52.92 40.77
N ALA A 243 96.50 52.47 39.79
CA ALA A 243 97.89 52.89 39.66
C ALA A 243 98.03 54.37 39.24
N LEU A 244 97.06 54.90 38.48
CA LEU A 244 97.02 56.27 37.98
C LEU A 244 96.27 57.26 38.89
N ARG A 245 95.57 56.80 39.93
CA ARG A 245 94.92 57.70 40.91
C ARG A 245 95.96 58.48 41.72
N PRO A 246 95.66 59.71 42.16
CA PRO A 246 96.55 60.49 43.01
C PRO A 246 97.09 59.72 44.23
N GLY A 247 98.42 59.61 44.33
CA GLY A 247 99.12 58.79 45.33
C GLY A 247 99.45 57.34 44.91
N GLY A 248 98.96 56.90 43.75
CA GLY A 248 99.21 55.58 43.16
C GLY A 248 100.62 55.41 42.58
N MET A 249 101.01 54.17 42.36
CA MET A 249 102.40 53.78 42.02
C MET A 249 102.92 54.43 40.72
N LEU A 250 102.05 54.68 39.74
CA LEU A 250 102.39 55.36 38.48
C LEU A 250 102.12 56.87 38.54
N TRP A 251 101.23 57.34 39.43
CA TRP A 251 100.97 58.76 39.66
C TRP A 251 102.18 59.49 40.26
N ASN A 252 102.84 58.90 41.26
CA ASN A 252 103.98 59.52 41.96
C ASN A 252 105.26 59.61 41.10
N LYS A 253 105.31 58.93 39.95
CA LYS A 253 106.45 59.01 38.99
C LYS A 253 106.33 60.14 37.95
N ARG A 254 105.20 60.86 37.88
CA ARG A 254 104.99 61.99 36.94
C ARG A 254 104.96 63.38 37.61
N GLY A 255 105.13 63.46 38.94
CA GLY A 255 105.01 64.70 39.73
C GLY A 255 106.29 65.23 40.39
N GLY A 256 107.47 64.73 40.03
CA GLY A 256 108.76 65.24 40.49
C GLY A 256 109.64 65.67 39.32
N TYR A 257 109.85 66.99 39.20
CA TYR A 257 111.13 67.53 38.75
C TYR A 257 112.20 67.23 39.80
#